data_AF-A0A6H1WXG5-F1
#
_entry.id   AF-A0A6H1WXG5-F1
#
_cell.length_a   1.000
_cell.length_b   1.000
_cell.length_c   1.000
_cell.angle_alpha   90.00
_cell.angle_beta   90.00
_cell.angle_gamma   90.00
#
_symmetry.space_group_name_H-M   'P 1'
#
loop_
_entity.id
_entity.type
_entity.pdbx_description
1 polymer ?
#
loop_
_entity_poly.entity_id
_entity_poly.type
_entity_poly.pdbx_seq_one_letter_code
_entity_poly.pdbx_strand_id
1 'polypeptide(L)'
;MKYIGLVLSSICVFIIVLANLYYNSITLDMQRMRDYIVESNRILSDVIEKEEVVEEKKEEYISRLISLKKGMKNSKTSFLIKNYKEYRIKSIDNLIYSISYSKDKEQYLNEVEKYNKLSEEELNKLINKNMVEVTYLSAKTYI
;
A
#
# COMPACT_ATOMS: atom_id res chain seq x y z
N MET A 1 -37.46 29.65 6.22
CA MET A 1 -36.16 29.66 5.49
C MET A 1 -34.93 30.02 6.34
N LYS A 2 -35.00 30.24 7.67
CA LYS A 2 -33.80 30.59 8.48
C LYS A 2 -32.90 29.40 8.87
N TYR A 3 -33.43 28.17 8.88
CA TYR A 3 -32.68 26.97 9.32
C TYR A 3 -32.01 26.19 8.18
N ILE A 4 -32.40 26.44 6.92
CA ILE A 4 -31.90 25.70 5.76
C ILE A 4 -30.41 25.98 5.54
N GLY A 5 -29.98 27.25 5.65
CA GLY A 5 -28.56 27.61 5.54
C GLY A 5 -27.68 27.03 6.64
N LEU A 6 -28.22 26.91 7.86
CA LEU A 6 -27.51 26.35 9.01
C LEU A 6 -27.34 24.83 8.88
N VAL A 7 -28.37 24.14 8.36
CA VAL A 7 -28.31 22.71 8.02
C VAL A 7 -27.30 22.46 6.90
N LEU A 8 -27.33 23.24 5.81
CA LEU A 8 -26.36 23.15 4.72
C LEU A 8 -24.92 23.35 5.20
N SER A 9 -24.67 24.37 6.03
CA SER A 9 -23.36 24.62 6.63
C SER A 9 -22.89 23.44 7.49
N SER A 10 -23.77 22.89 8.33
CA SER A 10 -23.45 21.73 9.16
C SER A 10 -23.11 20.48 8.33
N ILE A 11 -23.81 20.26 7.22
CA ILE A 11 -23.55 19.13 6.31
C ILE A 11 -22.19 19.32 5.62
N CYS A 12 -21.87 20.52 5.16
CA CYS A 12 -20.56 20.81 4.55
C CYS A 12 -19.41 20.54 5.52
N VAL A 13 -19.51 21.03 6.77
CA VAL A 13 -18.50 20.76 7.81
C VAL A 13 -18.37 19.26 8.08
N PHE A 14 -19.49 18.55 8.16
CA PHE A 14 -19.49 17.11 8.38
C PHE A 14 -18.78 16.34 7.24
N ILE A 15 -19.03 16.69 5.98
CA ILE A 15 -18.35 16.08 4.82
C ILE A 15 -16.84 16.33 4.87
N ILE A 16 -16.42 17.56 5.21
CA ILE A 16 -14.98 17.89 5.35
C ILE A 16 -14.34 17.04 6.44
N VAL A 17 -14.99 16.86 7.59
CA VAL A 17 -14.49 16.00 8.68
C VAL A 17 -14.37 14.56 8.21
N LEU A 18 -15.37 14.02 7.51
CA LEU A 18 -15.31 12.66 6.96
C LEU A 18 -14.17 12.46 5.96
N ALA A 19 -13.95 13.43 5.06
CA ALA A 19 -12.85 13.38 4.11
C ALA A 19 -11.49 13.36 4.85
N ASN A 20 -11.31 14.21 5.87
CA ASN A 20 -10.09 14.22 6.68
C ASN A 20 -9.87 12.90 7.43
N LEU A 21 -10.93 12.33 8.02
CA LEU A 21 -10.85 11.03 8.69
C LEU A 21 -10.47 9.91 7.72
N TYR A 22 -11.00 9.94 6.49
CA TYR A 22 -10.66 8.99 5.44
C TYR A 22 -9.16 9.05 5.10
N TYR A 23 -8.63 10.23 4.80
CA TYR A 23 -7.22 10.39 4.46
C TYR A 23 -6.30 10.03 5.62
N ASN A 24 -6.61 10.48 6.83
CA ASN A 24 -5.83 10.15 8.02
C ASN A 24 -5.79 8.64 8.27
N SER A 25 -6.89 7.93 8.03
CA SER A 25 -6.94 6.47 8.17
C SER A 25 -5.99 5.78 7.18
N ILE A 26 -5.98 6.20 5.91
CA ILE A 26 -5.05 5.66 4.91
C ILE A 26 -3.61 5.97 5.28
N THR A 27 -3.30 7.22 5.65
CA THR A 27 -1.94 7.62 6.04
C THR A 27 -1.43 6.83 7.24
N LEU A 28 -2.25 6.64 8.27
CA LEU A 28 -1.90 5.84 9.45
C LEU A 28 -1.65 4.38 9.08
N ASP A 29 -2.49 3.79 8.23
CA ASP A 29 -2.31 2.43 7.76
C ASP A 29 -1.02 2.26 6.96
N MET A 30 -0.71 3.21 6.08
CA MET A 30 0.54 3.24 5.31
C MET A 30 1.76 3.37 6.22
N GLN A 31 1.69 4.21 7.26
CA GLN A 31 2.76 4.32 8.25
C GLN A 31 2.99 3.00 8.99
N ARG A 32 1.93 2.30 9.39
CA ARG A 32 2.04 0.97 10.04
C ARG A 32 2.68 -0.09 9.16
N MET A 33 2.57 0.04 7.85
CA MET A 33 3.16 -0.91 6.89
C MET A 33 4.53 -0.49 6.37
N ARG A 34 4.95 0.76 6.62
CA ARG A 34 6.15 1.37 6.03
C ARG A 34 7.39 0.51 6.19
N ASP A 35 7.66 0.06 7.41
CA ASP A 35 8.88 -0.68 7.72
C ASP A 35 8.92 -2.02 6.97
N TYR A 36 7.77 -2.69 6.84
CA TYR A 36 7.69 -3.93 6.07
C TYR A 36 7.95 -3.72 4.58
N ILE A 37 7.44 -2.61 4.03
CA ILE A 37 7.59 -2.27 2.60
C ILE A 37 9.04 -1.89 2.30
N VAL A 38 9.64 -1.06 3.15
CA VAL A 38 11.04 -0.62 2.99
C VAL A 38 11.96 -1.82 3.02
N GLU A 39 11.77 -2.72 4.00
CA GLU A 39 12.58 -3.92 4.11
C GLU A 39 12.36 -4.89 2.93
N SER A 40 11.11 -5.11 2.49
CA SER A 40 10.85 -5.97 1.33
C SER A 40 11.47 -5.42 0.05
N ASN A 41 11.44 -4.11 -0.15
CA ASN A 41 12.05 -3.46 -1.31
C ASN A 41 13.59 -3.51 -1.25
N ARG A 42 14.16 -3.41 -0.05
CA ARG A 42 15.60 -3.60 0.15
C ARG A 42 16.03 -5.01 -0.24
N ILE A 43 15.30 -6.03 0.23
CA ILE A 43 15.57 -7.43 -0.13
C ILE A 43 15.41 -7.64 -1.64
N LEU A 44 14.40 -7.04 -2.27
CA LEU A 44 14.25 -7.09 -3.73
C LEU A 44 15.46 -6.50 -4.48
N SER A 45 15.95 -5.34 -4.04
CA SER A 45 17.17 -4.73 -4.61
C SER A 45 18.38 -5.64 -4.41
N ASP A 46 18.55 -6.24 -3.23
CA ASP A 46 19.64 -7.19 -2.98
C ASP A 46 19.52 -8.45 -3.88
N VAL A 47 18.31 -8.95 -4.16
CA VAL A 47 18.08 -10.11 -5.07
C VAL A 47 18.46 -9.80 -6.52
N ILE A 48 18.30 -8.55 -6.95
CA ILE A 48 18.61 -8.08 -8.31
C ILE A 48 20.08 -7.71 -8.45
N GLU A 49 20.64 -6.99 -7.48
CA GLU A 49 21.97 -6.38 -7.56
C GLU A 49 23.09 -7.22 -6.92
N LYS A 50 22.75 -8.09 -5.96
CA LYS A 50 23.71 -8.84 -5.12
C LYS A 50 23.37 -10.32 -5.03
N GLU A 51 23.06 -10.92 -6.18
CA GLU A 51 22.62 -12.31 -6.29
C GLU A 51 23.52 -13.30 -5.55
N GLU A 52 24.85 -13.18 -5.70
CA GLU A 52 25.81 -14.09 -5.04
C GLU A 52 25.68 -14.07 -3.51
N VAL A 53 25.51 -12.89 -2.92
CA VAL A 53 25.35 -12.71 -1.47
C VAL A 53 24.01 -13.26 -0.99
N VAL A 54 22.96 -13.10 -1.81
CA VAL A 54 21.64 -13.64 -1.50
C VAL A 54 21.65 -15.16 -1.56
N GLU A 55 22.37 -15.77 -2.50
CA GLU A 55 22.50 -17.22 -2.60
C GLU A 55 23.29 -17.79 -1.42
N GLU A 56 24.38 -17.12 -0.99
CA GLU A 56 25.16 -17.52 0.19
C GLU A 56 24.32 -17.46 1.48
N LYS A 57 23.47 -16.43 1.62
CA LYS A 57 22.65 -16.17 2.83
C LYS A 57 21.17 -16.44 2.62
N LYS A 58 20.85 -17.38 1.75
CA LYS A 58 19.49 -17.68 1.29
C LYS A 58 18.48 -17.86 2.42
N GLU A 59 18.82 -18.65 3.44
CA GLU A 59 17.95 -18.92 4.57
C GLU A 59 17.65 -17.67 5.41
N GLU A 60 18.63 -16.76 5.55
CA GLU A 60 18.46 -15.49 6.27
C GLU A 60 17.43 -14.60 5.57
N TYR A 61 17.57 -14.42 4.25
CA TYR A 61 16.66 -13.62 3.44
C TYR A 61 15.23 -14.20 3.45
N ILE A 62 15.10 -15.52 3.29
CA ILE A 62 13.80 -16.20 3.36
C ILE A 62 13.16 -16.02 4.74
N SER A 63 13.93 -16.20 5.83
CA SER A 63 13.43 -16.02 7.20
C SER A 63 12.94 -14.59 7.46
N ARG A 64 13.70 -13.59 7.00
CA ARG A 64 13.31 -12.18 7.05
C ARG A 64 12.00 -11.95 6.29
N LEU A 65 11.89 -12.42 5.05
CA LEU A 65 10.66 -12.28 4.25
C LEU A 65 9.44 -12.97 4.89
N ILE A 66 9.61 -14.15 5.49
CA ILE A 66 8.54 -14.84 6.24
C ILE A 66 8.10 -14.01 7.45
N SER A 67 9.06 -13.42 8.18
CA SER A 67 8.77 -12.51 9.29
C SER A 67 7.99 -11.28 8.82
N LEU A 68 8.42 -10.65 7.73
CA LEU A 68 7.73 -9.50 7.11
C LEU A 68 6.31 -9.86 6.69
N LYS A 69 6.12 -11.00 6.02
CA LYS A 69 4.81 -11.50 5.61
C LYS A 69 3.88 -11.66 6.83
N LYS A 70 4.38 -12.29 7.89
CA LYS A 70 3.60 -12.52 9.12
C LYS A 70 3.27 -11.20 9.82
N GLY A 71 4.24 -10.30 9.93
CA GLY A 71 4.06 -8.96 10.50
C GLY A 71 3.04 -8.14 9.71
N MET A 72 3.16 -8.12 8.39
CA MET A 72 2.21 -7.45 7.51
C MET A 72 0.82 -8.06 7.65
N LYS A 73 0.65 -9.39 7.57
CA LYS A 73 -0.64 -10.07 7.74
C LYS A 73 -1.32 -9.70 9.07
N ASN A 74 -0.55 -9.68 10.16
CA ASN A 74 -1.05 -9.39 11.51
C ASN A 74 -1.25 -7.89 11.81
N SER A 75 -0.70 -6.99 10.98
CA SER A 75 -0.89 -5.56 11.16
C SER A 75 -2.38 -5.19 11.11
N LYS A 76 -2.85 -4.46 12.13
CA LYS A 76 -4.22 -3.94 12.15
C LYS A 76 -4.29 -2.73 11.23
N THR A 77 -4.99 -2.89 10.11
CA THR A 77 -5.21 -1.85 9.11
C THR A 77 -6.69 -1.71 8.84
N SER A 78 -7.13 -0.53 8.37
CA SER A 78 -8.52 -0.35 7.94
C SER A 78 -8.83 -1.22 6.73
N PHE A 79 -10.14 -1.40 6.47
CA PHE A 79 -10.61 -2.13 5.30
C PHE A 79 -10.24 -1.44 3.98
N LEU A 80 -9.95 -0.13 4.00
CA LEU A 80 -9.66 0.67 2.82
C LEU A 80 -8.43 0.17 2.06
N ILE A 81 -7.41 -0.27 2.79
CA ILE A 81 -6.13 -0.70 2.21
C ILE A 81 -6.02 -2.23 2.09
N LYS A 82 -7.14 -2.96 2.19
CA LYS A 82 -7.15 -4.43 2.18
C LYS A 82 -6.47 -5.00 0.92
N ASN A 83 -6.86 -4.52 -0.26
CA ASN A 83 -6.30 -4.97 -1.53
C ASN A 83 -4.80 -4.64 -1.65
N TYR A 84 -4.42 -3.41 -1.27
CA TYR A 84 -3.02 -2.99 -1.20
C TYR A 84 -2.18 -3.98 -0.40
N LYS A 85 -2.65 -4.31 0.81
CA LYS A 85 -2.00 -5.24 1.73
C LYS A 85 -1.91 -6.65 1.16
N GLU A 86 -2.98 -7.14 0.53
CA GLU A 86 -3.00 -8.45 -0.11
C GLU A 86 -1.99 -8.54 -1.27
N TYR A 87 -1.90 -7.52 -2.12
CA TYR A 87 -0.91 -7.48 -3.20
C TYR A 87 0.52 -7.42 -2.67
N ARG A 88 0.79 -6.64 -1.62
CA ARG A 88 2.12 -6.61 -0.98
C ARG A 88 2.51 -7.97 -0.38
N ILE A 89 1.57 -8.70 0.22
CA ILE A 89 1.80 -10.06 0.71
C ILE A 89 2.13 -11.02 -0.44
N LYS A 90 1.40 -10.94 -1.56
CA LYS A 90 1.68 -11.76 -2.75
C LYS A 90 3.04 -11.43 -3.37
N SER A 91 3.43 -10.15 -3.36
CA SER A 91 4.77 -9.73 -3.78
C SER A 91 5.85 -10.39 -2.91
N ILE A 92 5.70 -10.37 -1.58
CA ILE A 92 6.64 -11.05 -0.66
C ILE A 92 6.69 -12.57 -0.93
N ASP A 93 5.55 -13.20 -1.19
CA ASP A 93 5.50 -14.64 -1.51
C ASP A 93 6.30 -14.97 -2.77
N ASN A 94 6.13 -14.19 -3.83
CA ASN A 94 6.90 -14.39 -5.05
C ASN A 94 8.39 -14.06 -4.86
N LEU A 95 8.73 -13.11 -4.00
CA LEU A 95 10.12 -12.83 -3.66
C LEU A 95 10.78 -14.02 -2.94
N ILE A 96 10.07 -14.66 -2.01
CA ILE A 96 10.52 -15.92 -1.37
C ILE A 96 10.74 -17.00 -2.44
N TYR A 97 9.81 -17.15 -3.39
CA TYR A 97 9.94 -18.14 -4.46
C TYR A 97 11.10 -17.85 -5.41
N SER A 98 11.34 -16.58 -5.75
CA SER A 98 12.48 -16.18 -6.59
C SER A 98 13.83 -16.55 -5.97
N ILE A 99 13.93 -16.46 -4.64
CA ILE A 99 15.13 -16.85 -3.89
C ILE A 99 15.21 -18.38 -3.73
N SER A 100 14.06 -19.03 -3.52
CA SER A 100 13.99 -20.48 -3.26
C SER A 100 14.26 -21.30 -4.52
N TYR A 101 13.76 -20.87 -5.67
CA TYR A 101 13.74 -21.61 -6.93
C TYR A 101 14.51 -20.86 -8.02
N SER A 102 15.82 -21.06 -8.08
CA SER A 102 16.71 -20.36 -9.02
C SER A 102 16.37 -20.58 -10.50
N LYS A 103 15.81 -21.75 -10.85
CA LYS A 103 15.42 -22.08 -12.23
C LYS A 103 14.29 -21.19 -12.79
N ASP A 104 13.37 -20.78 -11.93
CA ASP A 104 12.17 -20.00 -12.31
C ASP A 104 12.24 -18.57 -11.73
N LYS A 105 13.43 -18.12 -11.34
CA LYS A 105 13.66 -16.83 -10.66
C LYS A 105 13.03 -15.66 -11.41
N GLU A 106 13.25 -15.58 -12.72
CA GLU A 106 12.73 -14.50 -13.56
C GLU A 106 11.20 -14.46 -13.58
N GLN A 107 10.55 -15.62 -13.67
CA GLN A 107 9.08 -15.69 -13.61
C GLN A 107 8.55 -15.16 -12.29
N TYR A 108 9.18 -15.52 -11.17
CA TYR A 108 8.78 -15.03 -9.86
C TYR A 108 9.06 -13.54 -9.67
N LEU A 109 10.17 -13.02 -10.21
CA LEU A 109 10.46 -11.58 -10.20
C LEU A 109 9.44 -10.78 -11.04
N ASN A 110 8.98 -11.32 -12.17
CA ASN A 110 7.91 -10.70 -12.96
C ASN A 110 6.59 -10.62 -12.18
N GLU A 111 6.25 -11.67 -11.40
CA GLU A 111 5.08 -11.62 -10.52
C GLU A 111 5.28 -10.63 -9.34
N VAL A 112 6.50 -10.51 -8.79
CA VAL A 112 6.83 -9.46 -7.80
C VAL A 112 6.54 -8.07 -8.37
N GLU A 113 7.01 -7.77 -9.58
CA GLU A 113 6.79 -6.49 -10.25
C GLU A 113 5.29 -6.24 -10.47
N LYS A 114 4.58 -7.23 -11.01
CA LYS A 114 3.14 -7.17 -11.23
C LYS A 114 2.36 -6.84 -9.95
N TYR A 115 2.64 -7.55 -8.85
CA TYR A 115 1.94 -7.29 -7.59
C TYR A 115 2.35 -5.96 -6.95
N ASN A 116 3.60 -5.52 -7.12
CA ASN A 116 4.02 -4.19 -6.72
C ASN A 116 3.25 -3.10 -7.47
N LYS A 117 3.13 -3.23 -8.79
CA LYS A 117 2.35 -2.31 -9.63
C LYS A 117 0.87 -2.29 -9.25
N LEU A 118 0.25 -3.46 -9.07
CA LEU A 118 -1.15 -3.55 -8.62
C LEU A 118 -1.34 -2.89 -7.24
N SER A 119 -0.39 -3.05 -6.32
CA SER A 119 -0.45 -2.38 -5.02
C SER A 119 -0.38 -0.85 -5.16
N GLU A 120 0.47 -0.34 -6.04
CA GLU A 120 0.59 1.08 -6.30
C GLU A 120 -0.68 1.64 -6.96
N GLU A 121 -1.24 0.92 -7.94
CA GLU A 121 -2.51 1.28 -8.57
C GLU A 121 -3.67 1.35 -7.56
N GLU A 122 -3.76 0.40 -6.63
CA GLU A 122 -4.78 0.45 -5.56
C GLU A 122 -4.58 1.66 -4.64
N LEU A 123 -3.34 1.96 -4.24
CA LEU A 123 -3.06 3.14 -3.43
C LEU A 123 -3.40 4.43 -4.17
N ASN A 124 -3.03 4.52 -5.44
CA ASN A 124 -3.35 5.65 -6.31
C ASN A 124 -4.85 5.80 -6.50
N LYS A 125 -5.63 4.72 -6.61
CA LYS A 125 -7.10 4.80 -6.62
C LYS A 125 -7.64 5.39 -5.33
N LEU A 126 -7.11 5.00 -4.17
CA LEU A 126 -7.56 5.53 -2.87
C LEU A 126 -7.23 7.03 -2.71
N ILE A 127 -6.09 7.47 -3.26
CA ILE A 127 -5.64 8.87 -3.18
C ILE A 127 -6.31 9.74 -4.26
N ASN A 128 -6.26 9.33 -5.53
CA ASN A 128 -6.72 10.14 -6.68
C ASN A 128 -8.23 10.19 -6.84
N LYS A 129 -8.98 9.14 -6.46
CA LYS A 129 -10.43 9.10 -6.67
C LYS A 129 -11.17 10.17 -5.83
N ASN A 130 -10.53 10.72 -4.80
CA ASN A 130 -11.14 11.68 -3.88
C ASN A 130 -10.55 13.10 -3.95
N MET A 131 -9.34 13.32 -4.48
CA MET A 131 -8.80 14.68 -4.60
C MET A 131 -9.53 15.49 -5.68
N VAL A 132 -9.88 14.89 -6.82
CA VAL A 132 -10.52 15.59 -7.94
C VAL A 132 -11.96 15.97 -7.63
N GLU A 133 -12.73 15.12 -6.94
CA GLU A 133 -14.14 15.42 -6.61
C GLU A 133 -14.28 16.51 -5.54
N VAL A 134 -13.43 16.51 -4.51
CA VAL A 134 -13.51 17.49 -3.40
C VAL A 134 -12.95 18.86 -3.83
N THR A 135 -11.91 18.91 -4.68
CA THR A 135 -11.41 20.18 -5.20
C THR A 135 -12.32 20.80 -6.25
N TYR A 136 -12.98 20.01 -7.12
CA TYR A 136 -13.96 20.54 -8.08
C TYR A 136 -15.18 21.19 -7.40
N LEU A 137 -15.67 20.60 -6.30
CA LEU A 137 -16.72 21.20 -5.47
C LEU A 137 -16.23 22.50 -4.80
N SER A 138 -14.98 22.55 -4.33
CA SER A 138 -14.43 23.80 -3.77
C SER A 138 -14.26 24.90 -4.84
N ALA A 139 -13.87 24.55 -6.07
CA ALA A 139 -13.59 25.52 -7.13
C ALA A 139 -14.86 26.07 -7.81
N LYS A 140 -15.91 25.25 -7.97
CA LYS A 140 -17.20 25.71 -8.53
C LYS A 140 -18.05 26.54 -7.56
N THR A 141 -17.65 26.65 -6.29
CA THR A 141 -18.35 27.52 -5.32
C THR A 141 -17.81 28.96 -5.34
N TYR A 142 -16.75 29.24 -6.11
CA TYR A 142 -16.11 30.56 -6.21
C TYR A 142 -16.10 31.15 -7.64
N ILE A 143 -16.98 30.68 -8.53
CA ILE A 143 -17.29 31.34 -9.82
C ILE A 143 -18.78 31.64 -9.84
#